data_AF-A0A968IAN0-F1
#
_entry.id   AF-A0A968IAN0-F1
#
_cell.length_a   1.000
_cell.length_b   1.000
_cell.length_c   1.000
_cell.angle_alpha   90.00
_cell.angle_beta   90.00
_cell.angle_gamma   90.00
#
_symmetry.space_group_name_H-M   'P 1'
#
loop_
_entity.id
_entity.type
_entity.pdbx_description
1 polymer ?
#
loop_
_entity_poly.entity_id
_entity_poly.type
_entity_poly.pdbx_seq_one_letter_code
_entity_poly.pdbx_strand_id
1 'polypeptide(L)'
;MKNNQAITISALRGLAPALLTFNLFACNANNNSASDSWTARVRGHTIQYEIRATPTVGDNGLALAEGFGSNCKITMTATATNRQDVAAILAHEVGHCLDHLELGWSHNGFKDEGKVYAPFFANPAEGYAETYARVYIETCGQLLQPLGWKFRHDGDCSLPDPKTVTVANVR
;
A
#
# COMPACT_ATOMS: atom_id res chain seq x y z
N MET A 1 55.97 50.04 35.18
CA MET A 1 56.28 50.27 36.61
C MET A 1 55.34 49.42 37.46
N LYS A 2 55.91 48.62 38.37
CA LYS A 2 55.31 47.88 39.51
C LYS A 2 54.36 46.71 39.14
N ASN A 3 54.85 45.47 39.18
CA ASN A 3 55.08 44.56 40.33
C ASN A 3 53.86 43.66 40.58
N ASN A 4 53.98 42.38 40.20
CA ASN A 4 54.15 41.22 41.10
C ASN A 4 52.93 40.96 41.99
N GLN A 5 52.29 39.80 41.85
CA GLN A 5 52.60 38.63 42.70
C GLN A 5 52.03 37.34 42.10
N ALA A 6 52.87 36.32 42.12
CA ALA A 6 52.55 34.94 41.84
C ALA A 6 51.71 34.34 42.98
N ILE A 7 50.77 33.46 42.63
CA ILE A 7 50.19 32.51 43.58
C ILE A 7 50.42 31.11 43.03
N THR A 8 50.89 30.29 43.96
CA THR A 8 51.61 29.03 43.83
C THR A 8 50.72 27.88 43.37
N ILE A 9 51.28 27.06 42.48
CA ILE A 9 50.74 25.77 42.04
C ILE A 9 50.99 24.75 43.15
N SER A 10 49.92 24.27 43.79
CA SER A 10 49.96 23.02 44.57
C SER A 10 49.53 21.87 43.69
N ALA A 11 50.51 21.04 43.34
CA ALA A 11 50.33 19.77 42.68
C ALA A 11 49.53 18.80 43.58
N LEU A 12 48.46 18.23 43.04
CA LEU A 12 47.91 16.97 43.51
C LEU A 12 47.90 16.00 42.33
N ARG A 13 48.88 15.09 42.41
CA ARG A 13 48.98 13.89 41.60
C ARG A 13 47.78 12.99 41.93
N GLY A 14 46.94 12.75 40.94
CA GLY A 14 45.93 11.70 40.96
C GLY A 14 45.92 11.02 39.61
N LEU A 15 46.61 9.88 39.52
CA LEU A 15 46.51 8.94 38.41
C LEU A 15 45.09 8.36 38.40
N ALA A 16 44.32 8.62 37.35
CA ALA A 16 43.16 7.81 37.00
C ALA A 16 43.08 7.67 35.47
N PRO A 17 42.78 6.47 34.97
CA PRO A 17 43.02 6.09 33.59
C PRO A 17 42.00 6.70 32.64
N ALA A 18 42.43 6.88 31.39
CA ALA A 18 41.57 7.17 30.25
C ALA A 18 40.43 6.15 30.17
N LEU A 19 39.20 6.59 30.42
CA LEU A 19 37.99 5.88 30.03
C LEU A 19 37.35 6.62 28.87
N LEU A 20 37.86 6.26 27.70
CA LEU A 20 37.20 6.44 26.41
C LEU A 20 35.97 5.51 26.41
N THR A 21 34.79 6.04 26.76
CA THR A 21 33.53 5.32 26.54
C THR A 21 32.59 6.19 25.73
N PHE A 22 32.63 5.91 24.43
CA PHE A 22 31.57 6.06 23.43
C PHE A 22 30.28 6.67 23.97
N ASN A 23 29.95 7.86 23.49
CA ASN A 23 28.57 8.26 23.30
C ASN A 23 27.92 7.18 22.42
N LEU A 24 27.25 6.23 23.07
CA LEU A 24 26.22 5.45 22.42
C LEU A 24 25.11 6.45 22.07
N PHE A 25 25.26 7.08 20.90
CA PHE A 25 24.08 7.45 20.13
C PHE A 25 23.28 6.18 20.03
N ALA A 26 22.21 6.09 20.81
CA ALA A 26 21.15 5.15 20.56
C ALA A 26 20.62 5.50 19.17
N CYS A 27 21.22 4.89 18.14
CA CYS A 27 20.52 4.64 16.90
C CYS A 27 19.39 3.70 17.27
N ASN A 28 18.29 4.27 17.75
CA ASN A 28 17.02 3.59 17.84
C ASN A 28 16.51 3.47 16.39
N ALA A 29 17.20 2.65 15.60
CA ALA A 29 16.72 2.20 14.31
C ALA A 29 15.68 1.10 14.56
N ASN A 30 14.61 1.46 15.28
CA ASN A 30 13.34 0.75 15.16
C ASN A 30 12.73 1.15 13.82
N ASN A 31 13.41 0.79 12.71
CA ASN A 31 12.80 0.76 11.39
C ASN A 31 11.97 -0.53 11.27
N ASN A 32 11.15 -0.82 12.29
CA ASN A 32 9.96 -1.62 12.07
C ASN A 32 9.01 -0.66 11.34
N SER A 33 9.15 -0.59 10.02
CA SER A 33 8.14 0.03 9.16
C SER A 33 6.81 -0.63 9.51
N ALA A 34 6.02 0.06 10.33
CA ALA A 34 4.79 -0.49 10.88
C ALA A 34 3.92 -0.94 9.71
N SER A 35 3.57 -2.24 9.69
CA SER A 35 2.49 -2.68 8.82
C SER A 35 1.23 -1.98 9.30
N ASP A 36 0.58 -1.27 8.40
CA ASP A 36 -0.61 -0.51 8.72
C ASP A 36 -1.80 -1.21 8.04
N SER A 37 -2.79 -1.60 8.84
CA SER A 37 -3.91 -2.42 8.41
C SER A 37 -5.23 -1.83 8.87
N TRP A 38 -6.26 -1.99 8.05
CA TRP A 38 -7.59 -1.48 8.33
C TRP A 38 -8.63 -2.32 7.58
N THR A 39 -9.90 -2.07 7.87
CA THR A 39 -11.01 -2.65 7.12
C THR A 39 -11.87 -1.53 6.55
N ALA A 40 -12.48 -1.78 5.40
CA ALA A 40 -13.45 -0.86 4.80
C ALA A 40 -14.61 -1.64 4.17
N ARG A 41 -15.72 -0.92 3.96
CA ARG A 41 -16.90 -1.46 3.27
C ARG A 41 -16.87 -1.01 1.82
N VAL A 42 -16.77 -1.97 0.89
CA VAL A 42 -16.79 -1.73 -0.56
C VAL A 42 -17.95 -2.54 -1.12
N ARG A 43 -18.93 -1.86 -1.74
CA ARG A 43 -20.21 -2.46 -2.18
C ARG A 43 -20.92 -3.31 -1.11
N GLY A 44 -20.75 -2.97 0.17
CA GLY A 44 -21.35 -3.73 1.27
C GLY A 44 -20.58 -4.99 1.69
N HIS A 45 -19.43 -5.26 1.07
CA HIS A 45 -18.49 -6.28 1.52
C HIS A 45 -17.41 -5.68 2.42
N THR A 46 -16.97 -6.44 3.42
CA THR A 46 -15.82 -6.05 4.24
C THR A 46 -14.54 -6.51 3.54
N ILE A 47 -13.68 -5.56 3.20
CA ILE A 47 -12.34 -5.82 2.66
C ILE A 47 -11.31 -5.43 3.72
N GLN A 48 -10.37 -6.31 4.00
CA GLN A 48 -9.20 -6.01 4.82
C GLN A 48 -8.10 -5.43 3.93
N TYR A 49 -7.42 -4.40 4.42
CA TYR A 49 -6.30 -3.79 3.74
C TYR A 49 -5.06 -3.90 4.63
N GLU A 50 -3.91 -4.04 4.00
CA GLU A 50 -2.61 -4.06 4.65
C GLU A 50 -1.58 -3.34 3.79
N ILE A 51 -0.79 -2.44 4.38
CA ILE A 51 0.42 -1.90 3.74
C ILE A 51 1.63 -2.61 4.32
N ARG A 52 2.50 -3.12 3.45
CA ARG A 52 3.77 -3.75 3.82
C ARG A 52 4.96 -2.97 3.25
N ALA A 53 6.05 -2.98 4.01
CA ALA A 53 7.30 -2.32 3.62
C ALA A 53 8.05 -3.07 2.50
N THR A 54 7.86 -4.39 2.40
CA THR A 54 8.48 -5.25 1.40
C THR A 54 7.41 -6.02 0.63
N PRO A 55 7.57 -6.21 -0.70
CA PRO A 55 6.75 -7.15 -1.46
C PRO A 55 6.85 -8.54 -0.85
N THR A 56 5.77 -9.32 -0.87
CA THR A 56 5.79 -10.72 -0.49
C THR A 56 6.53 -11.51 -1.57
N VAL A 57 7.24 -12.58 -1.21
CA VAL A 57 7.92 -13.44 -2.20
C VAL A 57 6.85 -14.09 -3.10
N GLY A 58 6.82 -13.70 -4.37
CA GLY A 58 5.76 -14.05 -5.34
C GLY A 58 5.02 -12.83 -5.90
N ASP A 59 5.10 -11.68 -5.22
CA ASP A 59 4.54 -10.41 -5.68
C ASP A 59 5.46 -9.79 -6.74
N ASN A 60 5.12 -9.95 -8.02
CA ASN A 60 5.68 -9.10 -9.08
C ASN A 60 4.95 -7.73 -9.14
N GLY A 61 3.94 -7.52 -8.28
CA GLY A 61 3.01 -6.39 -8.32
C GLY A 61 3.14 -5.45 -7.13
N LEU A 62 2.65 -4.23 -7.32
CA LEU A 62 2.56 -3.21 -6.28
C LEU A 62 1.49 -3.53 -5.22
N ALA A 63 0.59 -4.48 -5.52
CA ALA A 63 -0.45 -4.97 -4.64
C ALA A 63 -0.86 -6.42 -4.99
N LEU A 64 -1.68 -7.03 -4.12
CA LEU A 64 -2.27 -8.35 -4.27
C LEU A 64 -3.62 -8.42 -3.55
N ALA A 65 -4.62 -8.99 -4.19
CA ALA A 65 -5.89 -9.40 -3.58
C ALA A 65 -5.95 -10.90 -3.29
N GLU A 66 -6.36 -11.26 -2.08
CA GLU A 66 -6.53 -12.65 -1.64
C GLU A 66 -7.95 -12.86 -1.10
N GLY A 67 -8.70 -13.78 -1.72
CA GLY A 67 -10.05 -14.15 -1.28
C GLY A 67 -10.07 -15.40 -0.39
N PHE A 68 -10.81 -15.37 0.72
CA PHE A 68 -10.96 -16.50 1.65
C PHE A 68 -12.39 -16.58 2.20
N GLY A 69 -13.15 -17.59 1.77
CA GLY A 69 -14.53 -17.79 2.21
C GLY A 69 -15.42 -16.63 1.78
N SER A 70 -15.88 -15.82 2.74
CA SER A 70 -16.68 -14.61 2.48
C SER A 70 -15.92 -13.31 2.75
N ASN A 71 -14.58 -13.36 2.80
CA ASN A 71 -13.70 -12.23 3.07
C ASN A 71 -12.72 -12.02 1.93
N CYS A 72 -12.25 -10.79 1.75
CA CYS A 72 -11.13 -10.47 0.87
C CYS A 72 -10.11 -9.60 1.60
N LYS A 73 -8.84 -9.76 1.26
CA LYS A 73 -7.74 -8.95 1.78
C LYS A 73 -6.92 -8.40 0.62
N ILE A 74 -6.67 -7.09 0.63
CA ILE A 74 -5.79 -6.39 -0.30
C ILE A 74 -4.50 -6.03 0.44
N THR A 75 -3.38 -6.54 -0.03
CA THR A 75 -2.05 -6.16 0.46
C THR A 75 -1.40 -5.23 -0.54
N MET A 76 -0.92 -4.07 -0.09
CA MET A 76 -0.18 -3.11 -0.93
C MET A 76 1.25 -2.94 -0.44
N THR A 77 2.15 -2.72 -1.38
CA THR A 77 3.52 -2.32 -1.10
C THR A 77 3.60 -0.81 -0.89
N ALA A 78 4.45 -0.37 0.05
CA ALA A 78 4.62 1.05 0.38
C ALA A 78 5.27 1.90 -0.74
N THR A 79 5.54 1.31 -1.92
CA THR A 79 6.23 1.96 -3.05
C THR A 79 5.27 2.70 -4.01
N ALA A 80 3.96 2.46 -3.93
CA ALA A 80 2.97 3.21 -4.70
C ALA A 80 2.81 4.64 -4.11
N THR A 81 3.37 5.64 -4.79
CA THR A 81 3.54 7.00 -4.21
C THR A 81 2.68 8.09 -4.86
N ASN A 82 2.27 7.94 -6.13
CA ASN A 82 1.38 8.91 -6.76
C ASN A 82 -0.09 8.45 -6.70
N ARG A 83 -1.02 9.41 -6.72
CA ARG A 83 -2.45 9.15 -6.52
C ARG A 83 -3.08 8.36 -7.68
N GLN A 84 -2.63 8.62 -8.91
CA GLN A 84 -3.14 7.95 -10.10
C GLN A 84 -2.89 6.45 -10.04
N ASP A 85 -1.65 6.07 -9.74
CA ASP A 85 -1.23 4.68 -9.64
C ASP A 85 -1.96 4.00 -8.48
N VAL A 86 -2.06 4.65 -7.32
CA VAL A 86 -2.78 4.08 -6.16
C VAL A 86 -4.26 3.82 -6.49
N ALA A 87 -4.93 4.75 -7.18
CA ALA A 87 -6.33 4.56 -7.56
C ALA A 87 -6.52 3.41 -8.55
N ALA A 88 -5.68 3.33 -9.59
CA ALA A 88 -5.75 2.27 -10.59
C ALA A 88 -5.45 0.89 -9.98
N ILE A 89 -4.37 0.80 -9.19
CA ILE A 89 -3.98 -0.44 -8.50
C ILE A 89 -5.07 -0.88 -7.54
N LEU A 90 -5.59 0.02 -6.70
CA LEU A 90 -6.67 -0.36 -5.78
C LEU A 90 -7.95 -0.77 -6.48
N ALA A 91 -8.31 -0.08 -7.56
CA ALA A 91 -9.49 -0.45 -8.33
C ALA A 91 -9.33 -1.84 -8.95
N HIS A 92 -8.12 -2.18 -9.42
CA HIS A 92 -7.77 -3.50 -9.91
C HIS A 92 -7.92 -4.56 -8.81
N GLU A 93 -7.30 -4.37 -7.65
CA GLU A 93 -7.40 -5.32 -6.54
C GLU A 93 -8.82 -5.45 -5.97
N VAL A 94 -9.59 -4.35 -5.94
CA VAL A 94 -11.02 -4.38 -5.61
C VAL A 94 -11.79 -5.19 -6.66
N GLY A 95 -11.41 -5.11 -7.94
CA GLY A 95 -11.93 -5.95 -9.01
C GLY A 95 -11.79 -7.44 -8.67
N HIS A 96 -10.60 -7.90 -8.29
CA HIS A 96 -10.39 -9.28 -7.81
C HIS A 96 -11.26 -9.64 -6.60
N CYS A 97 -11.35 -8.75 -5.60
CA CYS A 97 -12.20 -9.00 -4.45
C CYS A 97 -13.68 -9.14 -4.82
N LEU A 98 -14.20 -8.31 -5.73
CA LEU A 98 -15.60 -8.36 -6.14
C LEU A 98 -15.89 -9.54 -7.06
N ASP A 99 -14.91 -9.97 -7.87
CA ASP A 99 -14.99 -11.22 -8.61
C ASP A 99 -15.14 -12.42 -7.67
N HIS A 100 -14.33 -12.48 -6.61
CA HIS A 100 -14.48 -13.49 -5.57
C HIS A 100 -15.86 -13.43 -4.90
N LEU A 101 -16.23 -12.26 -4.38
CA LEU A 101 -17.33 -12.10 -3.43
C LEU A 101 -18.71 -12.02 -4.09
N GLU A 102 -18.81 -11.46 -5.30
CA GLU A 102 -20.08 -11.29 -6.02
C GLU A 102 -20.24 -12.25 -7.21
N LEU A 103 -19.14 -12.71 -7.80
CA LEU A 103 -19.15 -13.53 -9.02
C LEU A 103 -18.66 -14.96 -8.82
N GLY A 104 -18.15 -15.30 -7.62
CA GLY A 104 -17.64 -16.63 -7.31
C GLY A 104 -16.48 -17.07 -8.21
N TRP A 105 -15.59 -16.13 -8.59
CA TRP A 105 -14.47 -16.36 -9.51
C TRP A 105 -14.86 -16.73 -10.94
N SER A 106 -16.07 -16.36 -11.37
CA SER A 106 -16.45 -16.57 -12.77
C SER A 106 -15.81 -15.55 -13.73
N HIS A 107 -15.17 -14.50 -13.20
CA HIS A 107 -14.56 -13.41 -13.97
C HIS A 107 -15.57 -12.74 -14.91
N ASN A 108 -16.86 -12.77 -14.56
CA ASN A 108 -17.97 -12.40 -15.43
C ASN A 108 -17.94 -13.09 -16.82
N GLY A 109 -17.38 -14.30 -16.90
CA GLY A 109 -17.22 -15.04 -18.14
C GLY A 109 -16.04 -14.63 -19.01
N PHE A 110 -15.14 -13.77 -18.51
CA PHE A 110 -13.90 -13.41 -19.21
C PHE A 110 -13.08 -14.66 -19.56
N LYS A 111 -12.45 -14.59 -20.72
CA LYS A 111 -11.44 -15.49 -21.25
C LYS A 111 -10.16 -14.68 -21.44
N ASP A 112 -9.94 -14.14 -22.63
CA ASP A 112 -8.75 -13.37 -22.99
C ASP A 112 -9.07 -11.95 -23.47
N GLU A 113 -10.28 -11.45 -23.24
CA GLU A 113 -10.73 -10.13 -23.68
C GLU A 113 -9.82 -9.02 -23.13
N GLY A 114 -9.31 -9.17 -21.90
CA GLY A 114 -8.37 -8.22 -21.28
C GLY A 114 -7.03 -8.06 -22.01
N LYS A 115 -6.68 -8.98 -22.92
CA LYS A 115 -5.45 -8.93 -23.73
C LYS A 115 -5.30 -7.65 -24.55
N VAL A 116 -6.41 -6.93 -24.80
CA VAL A 116 -6.41 -5.63 -25.46
C VAL A 116 -5.58 -4.58 -24.72
N TYR A 117 -5.39 -4.70 -23.40
CA TYR A 117 -4.58 -3.76 -22.62
C TYR A 117 -3.10 -4.14 -22.61
N ALA A 118 -2.80 -5.43 -22.43
CA ALA A 118 -1.45 -6.00 -22.49
C ALA A 118 -1.52 -7.54 -22.53
N PRO A 119 -0.46 -8.25 -22.99
CA PRO A 119 -0.42 -9.72 -22.96
C PRO A 119 -0.63 -10.34 -21.58
N PHE A 120 -0.21 -9.65 -20.52
CA PHE A 120 -0.41 -10.09 -19.13
C PHE A 120 -1.89 -10.29 -18.78
N PHE A 121 -2.76 -9.42 -19.27
CA PHE A 121 -4.21 -9.44 -19.03
C PHE A 121 -4.98 -10.43 -19.91
N ALA A 122 -4.28 -11.33 -20.61
CA ALA A 122 -4.92 -12.46 -21.28
C ALA A 122 -5.38 -13.56 -20.29
N ASN A 123 -4.92 -13.51 -19.04
CA ASN A 123 -5.48 -14.32 -17.96
C ASN A 123 -6.88 -13.77 -17.60
N PRO A 124 -7.93 -14.62 -17.49
CA PRO A 124 -9.29 -14.17 -17.17
C PRO A 124 -9.41 -13.30 -15.92
N ALA A 125 -8.74 -13.68 -14.83
CA ALA A 125 -8.81 -12.98 -13.55
C ALA A 125 -8.18 -11.58 -13.67
N GLU A 126 -6.98 -11.51 -14.25
CA GLU A 126 -6.24 -10.27 -14.47
C GLU A 126 -6.97 -9.35 -15.45
N GLY A 127 -7.53 -9.92 -16.54
CA GLY A 127 -8.27 -9.19 -17.56
C GLY A 127 -9.57 -8.59 -17.04
N TYR A 128 -10.30 -9.34 -16.21
CA TYR A 128 -11.50 -8.83 -15.53
C TYR A 128 -11.14 -7.72 -14.54
N ALA A 129 -10.16 -7.93 -13.66
CA ALA A 129 -9.75 -6.96 -12.65
C ALA A 129 -9.25 -5.65 -13.28
N GLU A 130 -8.46 -5.73 -14.35
CA GLU A 130 -8.00 -4.57 -15.11
C GLU A 130 -9.14 -3.84 -15.82
N THR A 131 -10.11 -4.58 -16.38
CA THR A 131 -11.29 -3.96 -16.97
C THR A 131 -12.12 -3.24 -15.92
N TYR A 132 -12.34 -3.87 -14.76
CA TYR A 132 -13.04 -3.23 -13.64
C TYR A 132 -12.32 -1.94 -13.21
N ALA A 133 -10.99 -1.97 -13.10
CA ALA A 133 -10.19 -0.80 -12.77
C ALA A 133 -10.40 0.34 -13.76
N ARG A 134 -10.38 0.06 -15.06
CA ARG A 134 -10.58 1.07 -16.10
C ARG A 134 -11.98 1.66 -16.08
N VAL A 135 -13.01 0.83 -15.97
CA VAL A 135 -14.41 1.28 -15.84
C VAL A 135 -14.59 2.12 -14.58
N TYR A 136 -13.93 1.73 -13.47
CA TYR A 136 -13.92 2.54 -12.24
C TYR A 136 -13.28 3.92 -12.49
N ILE A 137 -12.09 3.99 -13.10
CA ILE A 137 -11.43 5.27 -13.36
C ILE A 137 -12.26 6.17 -14.28
N GLU A 138 -12.93 5.62 -15.28
CA GLU A 138 -13.84 6.41 -16.15
C GLU A 138 -15.07 6.92 -15.40
N THR A 139 -15.62 6.11 -14.50
CA THR A 139 -16.86 6.42 -13.77
C THR A 139 -16.60 7.36 -12.58
N CYS A 140 -15.53 7.09 -11.83
CA CYS A 140 -15.24 7.67 -10.52
C CYS A 140 -13.98 8.53 -10.51
N GLY A 141 -13.23 8.62 -11.61
CA GLY A 141 -11.91 9.24 -11.61
C GLY A 141 -10.97 8.53 -10.62
N GLN A 142 -10.14 9.31 -9.93
CA GLN A 142 -9.13 8.80 -9.00
C GLN A 142 -9.60 8.87 -7.54
N LEU A 143 -10.90 8.77 -7.28
CA LEU A 143 -11.41 8.74 -5.91
C LEU A 143 -10.88 7.48 -5.21
N LEU A 144 -10.49 7.60 -3.95
CA LEU A 144 -9.93 6.50 -3.16
C LEU A 144 -10.89 6.07 -2.05
N GLN A 145 -11.76 6.97 -1.59
CA GLN A 145 -12.78 6.70 -0.59
C GLN A 145 -13.73 5.56 -1.02
N PRO A 146 -14.26 5.51 -2.27
CA PRO A 146 -15.15 4.41 -2.68
C PRO A 146 -14.45 3.05 -2.70
N LEU A 147 -13.12 3.04 -2.89
CA LEU A 147 -12.28 1.85 -2.88
C LEU A 147 -11.84 1.45 -1.47
N GLY A 148 -12.36 2.10 -0.42
CA GLY A 148 -12.04 1.76 0.97
C GLY A 148 -10.63 2.15 1.42
N TRP A 149 -9.93 2.99 0.66
CA TRP A 149 -8.60 3.44 1.06
C TRP A 149 -8.69 4.38 2.27
N LYS A 150 -7.92 4.07 3.32
CA LYS A 150 -7.88 4.91 4.52
C LYS A 150 -7.37 6.32 4.22
N PHE A 151 -7.76 7.27 5.06
CA PHE A 151 -7.24 8.63 5.10
C PHE A 151 -7.55 9.52 3.89
N ARG A 152 -8.61 9.20 3.12
CA ARG A 152 -9.08 10.06 2.05
C ARG A 152 -10.60 10.14 2.10
N HIS A 153 -11.12 11.30 2.49
CA HIS A 153 -12.50 11.70 2.20
C HIS A 153 -12.46 12.54 0.92
N ASP A 154 -12.24 11.88 -0.21
CA ASP A 154 -12.09 12.56 -1.50
C ASP A 154 -13.37 12.62 -2.33
N GLY A 155 -14.45 11.95 -1.88
CA GLY A 155 -15.77 12.02 -2.48
C GLY A 155 -16.45 10.65 -2.56
N ASP A 156 -17.75 10.69 -2.85
CA ASP A 156 -18.54 9.47 -3.06
C ASP A 156 -18.62 9.14 -4.56
N CYS A 157 -18.64 7.84 -4.87
CA CYS A 157 -18.94 7.34 -6.21
C CYS A 157 -19.71 6.03 -6.14
N SER A 158 -20.66 5.84 -7.06
CA SER A 158 -21.29 4.54 -7.27
C SER A 158 -20.34 3.63 -8.05
N LEU A 159 -19.83 2.60 -7.37
CA LEU A 159 -18.92 1.62 -7.95
C LEU A 159 -19.58 0.88 -9.12
N PRO A 160 -18.82 0.53 -10.18
CA PRO A 160 -19.32 -0.31 -11.26
C PRO A 160 -19.93 -1.62 -10.74
N ASP A 161 -20.98 -2.11 -11.41
CA ASP A 161 -21.56 -3.43 -11.10
C ASP A 161 -20.67 -4.53 -11.70
N PRO A 162 -20.07 -5.41 -10.87
CA PRO A 162 -19.24 -6.53 -11.30
C PRO A 162 -19.81 -7.36 -12.45
N LYS A 163 -21.14 -7.54 -12.49
CA LYS A 163 -21.82 -8.38 -13.50
C LYS A 163 -21.95 -7.72 -14.87
N THR A 164 -21.70 -6.42 -14.94
CA THR A 164 -21.85 -5.62 -16.16
C THR A 164 -20.53 -5.20 -16.77
N VAL A 165 -19.42 -5.44 -16.09
CA VAL A 165 -18.07 -5.06 -16.55
C VAL A 165 -17.68 -5.93 -17.75
N THR A 166 -17.36 -5.26 -18.85
CA THR A 166 -16.83 -5.82 -20.10
C THR A 166 -15.83 -4.84 -20.71
N VAL A 167 -14.96 -5.32 -21.59
CA VAL A 167 -14.00 -4.43 -22.30
C VAL A 167 -14.68 -3.35 -23.15
N ALA A 168 -15.93 -3.57 -23.57
CA ALA A 168 -16.71 -2.59 -24.32
C ALA A 168 -17.21 -1.41 -23.46
N ASN A 169 -17.11 -1.50 -22.13
CA ASN A 169 -17.45 -0.41 -21.23
C ASN A 169 -16.33 0.64 -21.12
N VAL A 170 -15.12 0.32 -21.58
CA VAL A 170 -13.94 1.20 -21.51
C VAL A 170 -13.88 2.04 -22.80
N ARG A 171 -13.71 3.37 -22.67
CA ARG A 171 -13.78 4.36 -23.76
C ARG A 171 -12.45 5.00 -24.13
#